data_AF-A0A9E0BH45-F1
#
_entry.id   AF-A0A9E0BH45-F1
#
_cell.length_a   1.000
_cell.length_b   1.000
_cell.length_c   1.000
_cell.angle_alpha   90.00
_cell.angle_beta   90.00
_cell.angle_gamma   90.00
#
_symmetry.space_group_name_H-M   'P 1'
#
loop_
_entity.id
_entity.type
_entity.pdbx_description
1 polymer ?
#
loop_
_entity_poly.entity_id
_entity_poly.type
_entity_poly.pdbx_seq_one_letter_code
_entity_poly.pdbx_strand_id
1 'polypeptide(L)' 'ILAAAGLVTSRREGRSIIYSAGYDAMRELLTFLMEDCCAGRAEICPPLAAISRDGGEGRAC' A
#
# COMPACT_ATOMS: atom_id res chain seq x y z
N ILE A 1 -0.57 13.32 8.14
CA ILE A 1 0.47 13.00 7.13
C ILE A 1 0.10 11.77 6.31
N LEU A 2 -0.05 10.56 6.88
CA LEU A 2 -0.42 9.36 6.09
C LEU A 2 -1.75 9.49 5.33
N ALA A 3 -2.78 10.07 5.96
CA ALA A 3 -4.05 10.38 5.29
C ALA A 3 -3.91 11.47 4.21
N ALA A 4 -3.00 12.42 4.40
CA ALA A 4 -2.71 13.45 3.40
C ALA A 4 -1.94 12.89 2.20
N ALA A 5 -1.18 11.81 2.40
CA ALA A 5 -0.49 11.06 1.35
C ALA A 5 -1.38 10.00 0.67
N GLY A 6 -2.66 9.90 1.03
CA GLY A 6 -3.59 8.92 0.45
C GLY A 6 -3.38 7.47 0.89
N LEU A 7 -2.41 7.19 1.77
CA LEU A 7 -2.07 5.82 2.20
C LEU A 7 -3.05 5.24 3.22
N VAL A 8 -3.84 6.10 3.87
CA VAL A 8 -4.85 5.70 4.85
C VAL A 8 -6.09 6.56 4.65
N THR A 9 -7.25 5.92 4.64
CA THR A 9 -8.54 6.61 4.68
C THR A 9 -9.10 6.55 6.10
N SER A 10 -9.85 7.58 6.50
CA SER A 10 -10.50 7.62 7.80
C SER A 10 -11.98 7.88 7.64
N ARG A 11 -12.82 7.07 8.28
CA ARG A 11 -14.26 7.34 8.39
C ARG A 11 -14.66 7.43 9.86
N ARG A 12 -15.51 8.38 10.20
CA ARG A 12 -16.00 8.55 11.57
C ARG A 12 -17.29 7.75 11.76
N GLU A 13 -17.30 6.88 12.76
CA GLU A 13 -18.43 6.04 13.11
C GLU A 13 -18.79 6.32 14.59
N GLY A 14 -19.68 7.30 14.78
CA GLY A 14 -20.06 7.81 16.09
C GLY A 14 -18.89 8.46 16.85
N ARG A 15 -18.44 7.79 17.92
CA ARG A 15 -17.28 8.21 18.75
C ARG A 15 -15.96 7.59 18.29
N SER A 16 -15.99 6.65 17.35
CA SER A 16 -14.81 5.96 16.83
C SER A 16 -14.41 6.53 15.47
N ILE A 17 -13.13 6.46 15.17
CA ILE A 17 -12.59 6.74 13.84
C ILE A 17 -11.98 5.44 13.33
N ILE A 18 -12.54 4.91 12.24
CA ILE A 18 -12.02 3.73 11.57
C ILE A 18 -10.98 4.20 10.55
N TYR A 19 -9.76 3.70 10.68
CA TYR A 19 -8.70 3.91 9.70
C TYR A 19 -8.56 2.65 8.83
N SER A 20 -8.52 2.83 7.52
CA SER A 20 -8.37 1.75 6.56
C SER A 20 -7.18 2.04 5.65
N ALA A 21 -6.37 1.02 5.37
CA ALA A 21 -5.23 1.16 4.48
C ALA A 21 -5.70 1.42 3.04
N GLY A 22 -5.10 2.42 2.40
CA GLY A 22 -5.28 2.74 0.97
C GLY A 22 -4.34 1.89 0.13
N TYR A 23 -4.74 0.65 -0.11
CA TYR A 23 -3.93 -0.34 -0.81
C TYR A 23 -3.52 0.09 -2.23
N ASP A 24 -4.39 0.81 -2.94
CA ASP A 24 -4.08 1.35 -4.28
C ASP A 24 -2.91 2.34 -4.24
N ALA A 25 -2.97 3.33 -3.34
CA ALA A 25 -1.92 4.33 -3.17
C ALA A 25 -0.60 3.68 -2.69
N MET A 26 -0.68 2.65 -1.84
CA MET A 26 0.49 1.89 -1.42
C MET A 26 1.11 1.11 -2.58
N ARG A 27 0.30 0.47 -3.45
CA ARG A 27 0.78 -0.25 -4.64
C ARG A 27 1.46 0.68 -5.62
N GLU A 28 0.91 1.86 -5.85
CA GLU A 28 1.50 2.86 -6.74
C GLU A 28 2.87 3.31 -6.23
N LEU A 29 2.96 3.65 -4.93
CA LEU A 29 4.23 3.99 -4.29
C LEU A 29 5.26 2.86 -4.39
N LEU A 30 4.85 1.62 -4.10
CA LEU A 30 5.76 0.47 -4.17
C LEU A 30 6.20 0.18 -5.59
N THR A 31 5.34 0.40 -6.59
CA THR A 31 5.69 0.28 -8.01
C THR A 31 6.75 1.31 -8.39
N PHE A 32 6.54 2.58 -8.02
CA PHE A 32 7.51 3.65 -8.24
C PHE A 32 8.87 3.32 -7.62
N LEU A 33 8.88 2.83 -6.37
CA LEU A 33 10.12 2.42 -5.69
C LEU A 33 10.79 1.20 -6.35
N MET A 34 10.02 0.24 -6.88
CA MET A 34 10.59 -0.89 -7.63
C MET A 34 11.23 -0.45 -8.95
N GLU A 35 10.63 0.53 -9.62
CA GLU A 35 11.21 1.09 -10.85
C GLU A 35 12.51 1.83 -10.55
N ASP A 36 12.56 2.65 -9.49
CA ASP A 36 13.74 3.45 -9.14
C ASP A 36 14.86 2.62 -8.49
N CYS A 37 14.54 1.79 -7.50
CA CYS A 37 15.55 1.01 -6.77
C CYS A 37 15.98 -0.26 -7.49
N CYS A 38 15.08 -0.90 -8.23
CA CYS A 38 15.30 -2.25 -8.80
C CYS A 38 15.32 -2.23 -10.33
N ALA A 39 15.18 -1.07 -10.97
CA ALA A 39 15.04 -0.93 -12.43
C ALA A 39 13.92 -1.81 -13.01
N GLY A 40 12.85 -2.04 -12.22
CA GLY A 40 11.74 -2.94 -12.58
C GLY A 40 12.06 -4.43 -12.51
N ARG A 41 13.23 -4.82 -12.01
CA ARG A 41 13.64 -6.23 -11.88
C ARG A 41 13.20 -6.83 -10.55
N ALA A 42 12.13 -7.62 -10.59
CA ALA A 42 11.57 -8.29 -9.42
C ALA A 42 12.55 -9.26 -8.71
N GLU A 43 13.54 -9.77 -9.42
CA GLU A 43 14.61 -10.65 -8.89
C GLU A 43 15.55 -9.94 -7.90
N ILE A 44 15.67 -8.61 -7.99
CA ILE A 44 16.55 -7.80 -7.14
C ILE A 44 15.85 -7.40 -5.83
N CYS A 45 14.52 -7.30 -5.86
CA CYS A 45 13.70 -6.87 -4.73
C CYS A 45 12.63 -7.90 -4.36
N PRO A 46 13.00 -9.16 -4.05
CA PRO A 46 12.05 -10.25 -3.83
C PRO A 46 10.97 -10.00 -2.76
N PRO A 47 11.28 -9.47 -1.56
CA PRO A 47 10.23 -9.17 -0.58
C PRO A 47 9.30 -8.05 -1.05
N LEU A 48 9.82 -7.07 -1.79
CA LEU A 48 9.03 -5.96 -2.33
C LEU A 48 8.09 -6.41 -3.46
N ALA A 49 8.55 -7.35 -4.29
CA ALA A 49 7.77 -7.98 -5.35
C ALA A 49 6.61 -8.83 -4.81
N ALA A 50 6.77 -9.43 -3.63
CA ALA A 50 5.71 -10.17 -2.94
C ALA A 50 4.62 -9.23 -2.40
N ILE A 51 5.00 -8.19 -1.65
CA ILE A 51 4.04 -7.26 -1.02
C ILE A 51 3.27 -6.41 -2.04
N SER A 52 3.90 -6.05 -3.17
CA SER A 52 3.24 -5.23 -4.20
C SER A 52 2.11 -6.00 -4.91
N ARG A 53 2.17 -7.33 -4.87
CA ARG A 53 1.13 -8.23 -5.40
C ARG A 53 0.08 -8.61 -4.36
N ASP A 54 0.47 -8.63 -3.09
CA ASP A 54 -0.37 -8.99 -1.94
C ASP A 54 -1.18 -7.83 -1.36
N GLY A 55 -0.77 -6.58 -1.60
CA GLY A 55 -1.37 -5.37 -1.02
C GLY A 55 -2.76 -5.05 -1.55
N GLY A 56 -3.71 -5.98 -1.45
CA GLY A 56 -5.03 -5.93 -2.05
C GLY A 56 -5.80 -7.24 -1.92
N GLU A 57 -5.29 -8.30 -1.26
CA GLU A 57 -6.17 -9.38 -0.87
C GLU A 57 -6.88 -8.98 0.43
N GLY A 58 -8.01 -8.31 0.24
CA GLY A 58 -9.15 -8.31 1.16
C GLY A 58 -9.71 -9.73 1.41
N ARG A 59 -8.85 -10.70 1.68
CA ARG A 59 -9.09 -11.76 2.64
C ARG A 59 -8.86 -11.11 4.01
N ALA A 60 -9.73 -10.19 4.38
CA ALA A 60 -10.85 -10.48 5.27
C ALA A 60 -10.35 -10.96 6.64
N CYS A 61 -10.83 -10.28 7.67
CA CYS A 61 -10.80 -10.76 9.04
C CYS A 61 -11.12 -12.26 9.14
#